data_AF-C0N7H4-F1
#
_entry.id   AF-C0N7H4-F1
#
_cell.length_a   1.000
_cell.length_b   1.000
_cell.length_c   1.000
_cell.angle_alpha   90.00
_cell.angle_beta   90.00
_cell.angle_gamma   90.00
#
_symmetry.space_group_name_H-M   'P 1'
#
loop_
_entity.id
_entity.type
_entity.pdbx_description
1 polymer ?
#
loop_
_entity_poly.entity_id
_entity_poly.type
_entity_poly.pdbx_seq_one_letter_code
_entity_poly.pdbx_strand_id
1 'polypeptide(L)'
;MLDIDISGFLKQHQLPQTYQAIADQWFSGLAEDIFLHHKGACKPIIVGINGAQGSGKSTLAALLVYVLEQHFNCKALSLSLDDFYFTRQERLKLAEGIHPLLATRGVPGTHDIAIARKTLSDLTQQLPVSIPRFNKATDDRFPESHFETVDDAVDIIIFEGWCLGAQAQQEDALTEPLNDLESKEDQDGSWRRYVNEQLAMF
;
A
#
# COMPACT_ATOMS: atom_id res chain seq x y z
N MET A 1 -23.28 4.90 16.58
CA MET A 1 -22.40 4.11 15.70
C MET A 1 -23.13 4.02 14.37
N LEU A 2 -22.47 4.37 13.26
CA LEU A 2 -23.07 4.24 11.94
C LEU A 2 -23.49 2.78 11.73
N ASP A 3 -24.74 2.57 11.34
CA ASP A 3 -25.28 1.27 10.97
C ASP A 3 -25.09 1.13 9.45
N ILE A 4 -24.02 0.46 9.06
CA ILE A 4 -23.54 0.39 7.67
C ILE A 4 -23.90 -0.99 7.11
N ASP A 5 -24.85 -1.05 6.19
CA ASP A 5 -25.12 -2.31 5.49
C ASP A 5 -23.98 -2.62 4.50
N ILE A 6 -23.11 -3.56 4.88
CA ILE A 6 -22.01 -4.01 4.00
C ILE A 6 -22.32 -5.36 3.33
N SER A 7 -23.59 -5.79 3.28
CA SER A 7 -23.98 -7.08 2.69
C SER A 7 -23.50 -7.25 1.24
N GLY A 8 -23.54 -6.17 0.44
CA GLY A 8 -23.02 -6.15 -0.93
C GLY A 8 -21.51 -6.38 -0.97
N PHE A 9 -20.77 -5.68 -0.11
CA PHE A 9 -19.32 -5.82 0.04
C PHE A 9 -18.92 -7.23 0.48
N LEU A 10 -19.61 -7.81 1.47
CA LEU A 10 -19.35 -9.17 1.95
C LEU A 10 -19.48 -10.19 0.82
N LYS A 11 -20.52 -10.08 -0.01
CA LYS A 11 -20.73 -10.97 -1.17
C LYS A 11 -19.63 -10.79 -2.22
N GLN A 12 -19.28 -9.55 -2.56
CA GLN A 12 -18.25 -9.25 -3.55
C GLN A 12 -16.87 -9.78 -3.14
N HIS A 13 -16.51 -9.63 -1.87
CA HIS A 13 -15.21 -10.01 -1.32
C HIS A 13 -15.19 -11.43 -0.71
N GLN A 14 -16.29 -12.18 -0.82
CA GLN A 14 -16.45 -13.54 -0.28
C GLN A 14 -16.13 -13.64 1.21
N LEU A 15 -16.52 -12.62 1.99
CA LEU A 15 -16.28 -12.54 3.42
C LEU A 15 -17.42 -13.20 4.21
N PRO A 16 -17.13 -13.79 5.38
CA PRO A 16 -18.17 -14.34 6.24
C PRO A 16 -19.07 -13.22 6.79
N GLN A 17 -20.33 -13.54 7.07
CA GLN A 17 -21.29 -12.59 7.66
C GLN A 17 -20.80 -12.01 9.00
N THR A 18 -19.97 -12.75 9.73
CA THR A 18 -19.34 -12.29 10.99
C THR A 18 -18.44 -11.07 10.80
N TYR A 19 -17.99 -10.78 9.57
CA TYR A 19 -17.19 -9.61 9.27
C TYR A 19 -17.97 -8.30 9.44
N GLN A 20 -19.30 -8.31 9.28
CA GLN A 20 -20.17 -7.16 9.56
C GLN A 20 -19.93 -6.65 10.99
N ALA A 21 -19.97 -7.55 11.98
CA ALA A 21 -19.77 -7.18 13.38
C ALA A 21 -18.39 -6.57 13.64
N ILE A 22 -17.35 -7.02 12.92
CA ILE A 22 -16.00 -6.44 12.99
C ILE A 22 -16.00 -5.03 12.39
N ALA A 23 -16.63 -4.84 11.23
CA ALA A 23 -16.74 -3.54 10.57
C ALA A 23 -17.52 -2.53 11.43
N ASP A 24 -18.63 -2.94 12.02
CA ASP A 24 -19.42 -2.11 12.93
C ASP A 24 -18.59 -1.69 14.14
N GLN A 25 -17.94 -2.66 14.77
CA GLN A 25 -17.17 -2.43 16.00
C GLN A 25 -15.94 -1.54 15.79
N TRP A 26 -15.20 -1.73 14.70
CA TRP A 26 -13.85 -1.15 14.56
C TRP A 26 -13.68 -0.16 13.41
N PHE A 27 -14.46 -0.26 12.34
CA PHE A 27 -14.18 0.46 11.09
C PHE A 27 -15.22 1.52 10.73
N SER A 28 -16.46 1.38 11.22
CA SER A 28 -17.54 2.32 10.92
C SER A 28 -17.25 3.73 11.46
N GLY A 29 -16.78 3.82 12.72
CA GLY A 29 -16.34 5.11 13.29
C GLY A 29 -15.12 5.68 12.56
N LEU A 30 -14.18 4.82 12.17
CA LEU A 30 -13.00 5.25 11.40
C LEU A 30 -13.38 5.86 10.04
N ALA A 31 -14.35 5.27 9.33
CA ALA A 31 -14.82 5.81 8.06
C ALA A 31 -15.46 7.20 8.24
N GLU A 32 -16.23 7.40 9.32
CA GLU A 32 -16.80 8.70 9.69
C GLU A 32 -15.71 9.73 9.98
N ASP A 33 -14.72 9.37 10.79
CA ASP A 33 -13.61 10.26 11.16
C ASP A 33 -12.81 10.68 9.93
N ILE A 34 -12.53 9.74 9.01
CA ILE A 34 -11.86 10.02 7.73
C ILE A 34 -12.68 11.00 6.89
N PHE A 35 -13.99 10.77 6.76
CA PHE A 35 -14.88 11.65 6.00
C PHE A 35 -14.94 13.07 6.60
N LEU A 36 -15.10 13.18 7.92
CA LEU A 36 -15.13 14.46 8.62
C LEU A 36 -13.80 15.22 8.49
N HIS A 37 -12.67 14.50 8.57
CA HIS A 37 -11.35 15.08 8.35
C HIS A 37 -11.20 15.63 6.92
N HIS A 38 -11.62 14.86 5.91
CA HIS A 38 -11.64 15.33 4.52
C HIS A 38 -12.48 16.60 4.36
N LYS A 39 -13.70 16.63 4.92
CA LYS A 39 -14.58 17.81 4.89
C LYS A 39 -13.93 19.04 5.54
N GLY A 40 -13.19 18.86 6.63
CA GLY A 40 -12.45 19.95 7.28
C GLY A 40 -11.21 20.41 6.49
N ALA A 41 -10.55 19.51 5.78
CA ALA A 41 -9.36 19.82 4.99
C ALA A 41 -9.67 20.60 3.71
N CYS A 42 -10.89 20.47 3.16
CA CYS A 42 -11.33 21.11 1.92
C CYS A 42 -10.44 20.80 0.70
N LYS A 43 -9.81 19.62 0.68
CA LYS A 43 -8.94 19.12 -0.39
C LYS A 43 -8.83 17.59 -0.31
N PRO A 44 -8.30 16.93 -1.35
CA PRO A 44 -8.00 15.51 -1.27
C PRO A 44 -7.09 15.17 -0.10
N ILE A 45 -7.37 14.07 0.57
CA ILE A 45 -6.53 13.56 1.66
C ILE A 45 -6.00 12.17 1.32
N ILE A 46 -4.82 11.86 1.86
CA ILE A 46 -4.23 10.52 1.80
C ILE A 46 -4.33 9.91 3.19
N VAL A 47 -4.89 8.71 3.29
CA VAL A 47 -4.98 7.93 4.53
C VAL A 47 -4.08 6.71 4.39
N GLY A 48 -3.01 6.66 5.17
CA GLY A 48 -2.07 5.54 5.21
C GLY A 48 -2.56 4.40 6.10
N ILE A 49 -2.52 3.15 5.60
CA ILE A 49 -2.78 1.94 6.39
C ILE A 49 -1.53 1.06 6.43
N ASN A 50 -0.96 0.91 7.63
CA ASN A 50 0.14 -0.01 7.90
C ASN A 50 -0.36 -1.30 8.57
N GLY A 51 0.32 -2.41 8.33
CA GLY A 51 0.06 -3.68 9.00
C GLY A 51 0.76 -4.88 8.35
N ALA A 52 1.01 -5.93 9.13
CA ALA A 52 1.72 -7.12 8.68
C ALA A 52 1.06 -7.78 7.45
N GLN A 53 1.83 -8.51 6.64
CA GLN A 53 1.27 -9.29 5.53
C GLN A 53 0.21 -10.29 6.05
N GLY A 54 -0.90 -10.42 5.33
CA GLY A 54 -2.03 -11.27 5.76
C GLY A 54 -2.93 -10.68 6.84
N SER A 55 -2.66 -9.48 7.38
CA SER A 55 -3.50 -8.86 8.44
C SER A 55 -4.85 -8.31 7.97
N GLY A 56 -5.16 -8.36 6.67
CA GLY A 56 -6.42 -7.86 6.12
C GLY A 56 -6.42 -6.39 5.66
N LYS A 57 -5.26 -5.72 5.55
CA LYS A 57 -5.16 -4.31 5.10
C LYS A 57 -5.91 -4.01 3.80
N SER A 58 -5.68 -4.78 2.75
CA SER A 58 -6.31 -4.53 1.44
C SER A 58 -7.83 -4.75 1.53
N THR A 59 -8.30 -5.66 2.38
CA THR A 59 -9.72 -5.84 2.69
C THR A 59 -10.29 -4.63 3.43
N LEU A 60 -9.57 -4.11 4.42
CA LEU A 60 -9.95 -2.88 5.13
C LEU A 60 -9.96 -1.67 4.19
N ALA A 61 -8.96 -1.52 3.33
CA ALA A 61 -8.89 -0.42 2.36
C ALA A 61 -10.09 -0.44 1.40
N ALA A 62 -10.42 -1.63 0.86
CA ALA A 62 -11.59 -1.81 0.02
C ALA A 62 -12.91 -1.53 0.78
N LEU A 63 -13.00 -1.95 2.04
CA LEU A 63 -14.16 -1.65 2.90
C LEU A 63 -14.33 -0.14 3.10
N LEU A 64 -13.25 0.58 3.42
CA LEU A 64 -13.30 2.02 3.62
C LEU A 64 -13.74 2.74 2.34
N VAL A 65 -13.21 2.35 1.17
CA VAL A 65 -13.68 2.88 -0.12
C VAL A 65 -15.18 2.63 -0.30
N TYR A 66 -15.63 1.40 -0.10
CA TYR A 66 -17.05 1.03 -0.22
C TYR A 66 -17.93 1.90 0.69
N VAL A 67 -17.56 2.05 1.96
CA VAL A 67 -18.32 2.85 2.92
C VAL A 67 -18.34 4.33 2.54
N LEU A 68 -17.18 4.90 2.20
CA LEU A 68 -17.05 6.31 1.82
C LEU A 68 -17.91 6.64 0.59
N GLU A 69 -17.94 5.75 -0.40
CA GLU A 69 -18.76 5.93 -1.59
C GLU A 69 -20.26 5.74 -1.30
N GLN A 70 -20.64 4.62 -0.68
CA GLN A 70 -22.06 4.25 -0.54
C GLN A 70 -22.79 5.06 0.52
N HIS A 71 -22.14 5.41 1.63
CA HIS A 71 -22.78 6.10 2.75
C HIS A 71 -22.57 7.61 2.75
N PHE A 72 -21.40 8.07 2.30
CA PHE A 72 -21.04 9.48 2.35
C PHE A 72 -21.06 10.16 0.97
N ASN A 73 -21.30 9.41 -0.11
CA ASN A 73 -21.22 9.90 -1.49
C ASN A 73 -19.89 10.63 -1.75
N CYS A 74 -18.80 10.08 -1.22
CA CYS A 74 -17.46 10.62 -1.27
C CYS A 74 -16.62 9.73 -2.20
N LYS A 75 -15.99 10.32 -3.23
CA LYS A 75 -15.20 9.55 -4.19
C LYS A 75 -13.90 9.09 -3.54
N ALA A 76 -13.71 7.79 -3.39
CA ALA A 76 -12.55 7.22 -2.74
C ALA A 76 -11.82 6.24 -3.65
N LEU A 77 -10.50 6.14 -3.49
CA LEU A 77 -9.66 5.20 -4.22
C LEU A 77 -8.75 4.47 -3.25
N SER A 78 -8.53 3.17 -3.47
CA SER A 78 -7.51 2.42 -2.73
C SER A 78 -6.30 2.11 -3.61
N LEU A 79 -5.11 2.28 -3.03
CA LEU A 79 -3.82 2.00 -3.65
C LEU A 79 -3.02 1.08 -2.72
N SER A 80 -2.42 0.03 -3.28
CA SER A 80 -1.48 -0.81 -2.56
C SER A 80 -0.05 -0.40 -2.88
N LEU A 81 0.82 -0.36 -1.88
CA LEU A 81 2.27 -0.22 -2.11
C LEU A 81 2.78 -1.34 -3.05
N ASP A 82 2.20 -2.54 -2.95
CA ASP A 82 2.57 -3.70 -3.78
C ASP A 82 2.32 -3.45 -5.28
N ASP A 83 1.42 -2.55 -5.66
CA ASP A 83 1.20 -2.21 -7.08
C ASP A 83 2.40 -1.51 -7.71
N PHE A 84 3.23 -0.90 -6.88
CA PHE A 84 4.42 -0.16 -7.28
C PHE A 84 5.69 -0.98 -7.17
N TYR A 85 5.63 -2.32 -7.08
CA TYR A 85 6.85 -3.11 -7.22
C TYR A 85 7.56 -2.79 -8.54
N PHE A 86 8.89 -2.85 -8.49
CA PHE A 86 9.71 -2.92 -9.69
C PHE A 86 9.36 -4.16 -10.50
N THR A 87 9.52 -4.03 -11.82
CA THR A 87 9.45 -5.18 -12.73
C THR A 87 10.45 -6.25 -12.34
N ARG A 88 10.23 -7.48 -12.80
CA ARG A 88 11.18 -8.57 -12.57
C ARG A 88 12.57 -8.22 -13.09
N GLN A 89 12.65 -7.58 -14.26
CA GLN A 89 13.94 -7.21 -14.86
C GLN A 89 14.67 -6.14 -14.04
N GLU A 90 13.97 -5.15 -13.50
CA GLU A 90 14.56 -4.13 -12.62
C GLU A 90 15.09 -4.74 -11.33
N ARG A 91 14.34 -5.67 -10.72
CA ARG A 91 14.81 -6.41 -9.53
C ARG A 91 16.04 -7.27 -9.82
N LEU A 92 16.13 -7.91 -10.98
CA LEU A 92 17.34 -8.65 -11.37
C LEU A 92 18.56 -7.73 -11.50
N LYS A 93 18.38 -6.50 -12.01
CA LYS A 93 19.46 -5.51 -12.04
C LYS A 93 19.90 -5.10 -10.62
N LEU A 94 18.96 -4.94 -9.69
CA LEU A 94 19.30 -4.71 -8.28
C LEU A 94 20.05 -5.91 -7.68
N ALA A 95 19.65 -7.12 -8.04
CA ALA A 95 20.28 -8.35 -7.56
C ALA A 95 21.73 -8.47 -8.03
N GLU A 96 22.00 -8.14 -9.29
CA GLU A 96 23.33 -8.16 -9.90
C GLU A 96 24.22 -7.00 -9.41
N GLY A 97 23.63 -5.82 -9.20
CA GLY A 97 24.36 -4.60 -8.88
C GLY A 97 24.58 -4.34 -7.39
N ILE A 98 23.71 -4.87 -6.53
CA ILE A 98 23.69 -4.54 -5.10
C ILE A 98 23.75 -5.82 -4.26
N HIS A 99 22.70 -6.65 -4.29
CA HIS A 99 22.68 -7.89 -3.50
C HIS A 99 21.66 -8.91 -4.04
N PRO A 100 21.99 -10.21 -4.17
CA PRO A 100 21.12 -11.23 -4.76
C PRO A 100 19.69 -11.30 -4.20
N LEU A 101 19.51 -11.05 -2.90
CA LEU A 101 18.19 -11.05 -2.25
C LEU A 101 17.21 -9.99 -2.81
N LEU A 102 17.70 -8.96 -3.50
CA LEU A 102 16.86 -7.96 -4.17
C LEU A 102 16.20 -8.46 -5.44
N ALA A 103 16.55 -9.67 -5.92
CA ALA A 103 15.78 -10.36 -6.94
C ALA A 103 14.35 -10.65 -6.46
N THR A 104 14.12 -10.76 -5.15
CA THR A 104 12.82 -11.02 -4.54
C THR A 104 12.11 -9.72 -4.20
N ARG A 105 10.86 -9.55 -4.67
CA ARG A 105 10.01 -8.42 -4.28
C ARG A 105 9.68 -8.47 -2.78
N GLY A 106 9.56 -7.33 -2.14
CA GLY A 106 8.97 -7.25 -0.80
C GLY A 106 9.52 -6.10 0.02
N VAL A 107 10.84 -6.08 0.21
CA VAL A 107 11.52 -5.12 1.08
C VAL A 107 11.57 -3.70 0.50
N PRO A 108 11.71 -2.65 1.34
CA PRO A 108 12.08 -1.32 0.87
C PRO A 108 13.24 -1.36 -0.13
N GLY A 109 13.16 -0.56 -1.18
CA GLY A 109 14.10 -0.62 -2.30
C GLY A 109 13.72 -1.56 -3.44
N THR A 110 12.62 -2.32 -3.31
CA THR A 110 12.06 -3.15 -4.40
C THR A 110 10.83 -2.53 -5.06
N HIS A 111 10.49 -1.30 -4.69
CA HIS A 111 9.35 -0.54 -5.21
C HIS A 111 9.81 0.68 -5.99
N ASP A 112 9.07 1.02 -7.03
CA ASP A 112 9.21 2.25 -7.79
C ASP A 112 8.54 3.42 -7.06
N ILE A 113 9.26 3.96 -6.07
CA ILE A 113 8.79 5.08 -5.24
C ILE A 113 8.57 6.36 -6.06
N ALA A 114 9.31 6.52 -7.17
CA ALA A 114 9.11 7.67 -8.06
C ALA A 114 7.72 7.63 -8.70
N ILE A 115 7.30 6.47 -9.23
CA ILE A 115 5.93 6.30 -9.75
C ILE A 115 4.91 6.45 -8.62
N ALA A 116 5.10 5.81 -7.46
CA ALA A 116 4.16 5.90 -6.34
C ALA A 116 3.91 7.35 -5.90
N ARG A 117 4.98 8.14 -5.73
CA ARG A 117 4.88 9.56 -5.35
C ARG A 117 4.20 10.40 -6.43
N LYS A 118 4.54 10.15 -7.70
CA LYS A 118 3.90 10.85 -8.81
C LYS A 118 2.40 10.57 -8.83
N THR A 119 2.00 9.30 -8.73
CA THR A 119 0.59 8.89 -8.65
C THR A 119 -0.14 9.57 -7.51
N LEU A 120 0.40 9.54 -6.28
CA LEU A 120 -0.22 10.21 -5.13
C LEU A 120 -0.31 11.73 -5.33
N SER A 121 0.76 12.36 -5.83
CA SER A 121 0.79 13.79 -6.11
C SER A 121 -0.27 14.19 -7.13
N ASP A 122 -0.32 13.49 -8.28
CA ASP A 122 -1.26 13.77 -9.35
C ASP A 122 -2.72 13.59 -8.89
N LEU A 123 -3.01 12.52 -8.13
CA LEU A 123 -4.33 12.30 -7.54
C LEU A 123 -4.73 13.44 -6.59
N THR A 124 -3.82 13.90 -5.72
CA THR A 124 -4.13 15.03 -4.83
C THR A 124 -4.30 16.37 -5.56
N GLN A 125 -3.76 16.48 -6.78
CA GLN A 125 -3.93 17.63 -7.66
C GLN A 125 -5.12 17.48 -8.61
N GLN A 126 -5.91 16.40 -8.51
CA GLN A 126 -7.03 16.10 -9.39
C GLN A 126 -6.64 15.99 -10.87
N LEU A 127 -5.44 15.48 -11.13
CA LEU A 127 -4.96 15.20 -12.48
C LEU A 127 -5.29 13.75 -12.86
N PRO A 128 -5.54 13.47 -14.15
CA PRO A 128 -5.67 12.10 -14.63
C PRO A 128 -4.43 11.25 -14.31
N VAL A 129 -4.64 10.05 -13.78
CA VAL A 129 -3.55 9.13 -13.41
C VAL A 129 -3.76 7.76 -14.03
N SER A 130 -2.68 7.20 -14.58
CA SER A 130 -2.59 5.79 -14.91
C SER A 130 -1.82 5.09 -13.79
N ILE A 131 -2.49 4.17 -13.10
CA ILE A 131 -2.00 3.49 -11.90
C ILE A 131 -1.47 2.13 -12.32
N PRO A 132 -0.17 1.84 -12.10
CA PRO A 132 0.36 0.52 -12.37
C PRO A 132 -0.35 -0.51 -11.51
N ARG A 133 -0.45 -1.75 -12.00
CA ARG A 133 -0.92 -2.89 -11.22
C ARG A 133 0.15 -3.97 -11.26
N PHE A 134 0.33 -4.69 -10.16
CA PHE A 134 1.33 -5.75 -10.07
C PHE A 134 0.67 -7.13 -10.08
N ASN A 135 1.17 -8.03 -10.94
CA ASN A 135 0.70 -9.40 -11.03
C ASN A 135 1.60 -10.33 -10.20
N LYS A 136 1.14 -10.68 -8.99
CA LYS A 136 1.87 -11.59 -8.10
C LYS A 136 2.00 -13.02 -8.66
N ALA A 137 1.14 -13.44 -9.59
CA ALA A 137 1.20 -14.77 -10.18
C ALA A 137 2.32 -14.89 -11.22
N THR A 138 2.58 -13.82 -11.99
CA THR A 138 3.71 -13.76 -12.93
C THR A 138 4.96 -13.14 -12.31
N ASP A 139 4.85 -12.63 -11.08
CA ASP A 139 5.89 -11.88 -10.38
C ASP A 139 6.40 -10.67 -11.19
N ASP A 140 5.49 -9.97 -11.85
CA ASP A 140 5.84 -8.81 -12.69
C ASP A 140 4.69 -7.80 -12.78
N ARG A 141 5.00 -6.58 -13.23
CA ARG A 141 3.99 -5.55 -13.49
C ARG A 141 3.10 -5.98 -14.66
N PHE A 142 1.81 -5.65 -14.59
CA PHE A 142 0.95 -5.76 -15.76
C PHE A 142 1.45 -4.86 -16.90
N PRO A 143 1.15 -5.16 -18.18
CA PRO A 143 1.40 -4.21 -19.26
C PRO A 143 0.55 -2.95 -19.08
N GLU A 144 1.04 -1.80 -19.59
CA GLU A 144 0.37 -0.50 -19.43
C GLU A 144 -1.09 -0.48 -19.90
N SER A 145 -1.44 -1.32 -20.89
CA SER A 145 -2.83 -1.47 -21.37
C SER A 145 -3.80 -2.01 -20.32
N HIS A 146 -3.31 -2.53 -19.21
CA HIS A 146 -4.08 -3.04 -18.07
C HIS A 146 -3.94 -2.14 -16.83
N PHE A 147 -3.27 -0.99 -16.95
CA PHE A 147 -3.23 -0.03 -15.86
C PHE A 147 -4.63 0.54 -15.62
N GLU A 148 -4.91 0.83 -14.37
CA GLU A 148 -6.16 1.47 -14.00
C GLU A 148 -6.06 2.96 -14.27
N THR A 149 -7.01 3.51 -15.02
CA THR A 149 -7.06 4.93 -15.31
C THR A 149 -8.07 5.60 -14.39
N VAL A 150 -7.64 6.67 -13.72
CA VAL A 150 -8.48 7.54 -12.90
C VAL A 150 -8.49 8.91 -13.54
N ASP A 151 -9.57 9.22 -14.25
CA ASP A 151 -9.78 10.50 -14.94
C ASP A 151 -10.66 11.48 -14.14
N ASP A 152 -11.36 10.96 -13.14
CA ASP A 152 -12.26 11.71 -12.26
C ASP A 152 -11.55 12.23 -11.02
N ALA A 153 -12.10 13.30 -10.45
CA ALA A 153 -11.64 13.81 -9.17
C ALA A 153 -11.84 12.79 -8.03
N VAL A 154 -10.83 12.62 -7.17
CA VAL A 154 -10.84 11.75 -5.98
C VAL A 154 -10.79 12.61 -4.72
N ASP A 155 -11.64 12.31 -3.75
CA ASP A 155 -11.71 13.03 -2.47
C ASP A 155 -10.77 12.41 -1.43
N ILE A 156 -10.70 11.08 -1.38
CA ILE A 156 -9.95 10.34 -0.37
C ILE A 156 -9.15 9.21 -1.03
N ILE A 157 -7.84 9.18 -0.78
CA ILE A 157 -6.93 8.14 -1.27
C ILE A 157 -6.52 7.28 -0.08
N ILE A 158 -6.97 6.03 -0.05
CA ILE A 158 -6.53 5.04 0.93
C ILE A 158 -5.27 4.36 0.40
N PHE A 159 -4.12 4.63 1.01
CA PHE A 159 -2.85 4.03 0.62
C PHE A 159 -2.41 2.99 1.65
N GLU A 160 -2.34 1.72 1.27
CA GLU A 160 -2.01 0.63 2.19
C GLU A 160 -0.68 -0.04 1.84
N GLY A 161 0.05 -0.48 2.86
CA GLY A 161 1.31 -1.20 2.67
C GLY A 161 1.93 -1.64 3.99
N TRP A 162 2.69 -2.72 3.97
CA TRP A 162 3.19 -3.35 5.19
C TRP A 162 4.29 -2.55 5.90
N CYS A 163 5.01 -1.70 5.18
CA CYS A 163 6.08 -0.85 5.70
C CYS A 163 5.79 0.65 5.62
N LEU A 164 4.54 1.07 5.36
CA LEU A 164 4.19 2.49 5.35
C LEU A 164 4.47 3.13 6.73
N GLY A 165 5.27 4.20 6.75
CA GLY A 165 5.69 4.88 7.98
C GLY A 165 6.81 4.18 8.75
N ALA A 166 7.39 3.08 8.23
CA ALA A 166 8.60 2.50 8.78
C ALA A 166 9.77 3.48 8.65
N GLN A 167 10.62 3.55 9.67
CA GLN A 167 11.76 4.45 9.72
C GLN A 167 13.08 3.67 9.65
N ALA A 168 14.08 4.29 9.05
CA ALA A 168 15.44 3.78 9.06
C ALA A 168 15.97 3.68 10.50
N GLN A 169 16.72 2.63 10.75
CA GLN A 169 17.44 2.37 12.00
C GLN A 169 18.84 3.01 11.97
N GLN A 170 19.40 3.19 13.16
CA GLN A 170 20.79 3.62 13.35
C GLN A 170 21.75 2.50 12.96
N GLU A 171 22.97 2.86 12.56
CA GLU A 171 23.97 1.90 12.02
C GLU A 171 24.32 0.78 13.02
N ASP A 172 24.33 1.07 14.31
CA ASP A 172 24.60 0.08 15.37
C ASP A 172 23.53 -1.01 15.46
N ALA A 173 22.28 -0.69 15.11
CA ALA A 173 21.19 -1.65 15.02
C ALA A 173 21.23 -2.51 13.74
N LEU A 174 22.18 -2.24 12.83
CA LEU A 174 22.35 -2.98 11.57
C LEU A 174 23.49 -3.99 11.60
N THR A 175 24.31 -4.02 12.67
CA THR A 175 25.52 -4.84 12.71
C THR A 175 25.24 -6.33 12.94
N GLU A 176 24.24 -6.64 13.78
CA GLU A 176 23.90 -8.01 14.12
C GLU A 176 22.70 -8.49 13.29
N PRO A 177 22.79 -9.66 12.61
CA PRO A 177 21.67 -10.25 11.91
C PRO A 177 20.47 -10.48 12.83
N LEU A 178 19.27 -10.07 12.41
CA LEU A 178 18.05 -10.26 13.21
C LEU A 178 17.41 -11.64 13.02
N ASN A 179 17.75 -12.35 11.96
CA ASN A 179 17.09 -13.59 11.57
C ASN A 179 18.01 -14.52 10.76
N ASP A 180 17.52 -15.73 10.50
CA ASP A 180 18.21 -16.77 9.74
C ASP A 180 18.52 -16.37 8.30
N LEU A 181 17.68 -15.55 7.66
CA LEU A 181 17.92 -15.08 6.28
C LEU A 181 19.14 -14.17 6.27
N GLU A 182 19.18 -13.17 7.14
CA GLU A 182 20.31 -12.24 7.21
C GLU A 182 21.61 -12.96 7.58
N SER A 183 21.58 -13.82 8.60
CA SER A 183 22.79 -14.53 9.06
C SER A 183 23.36 -15.50 8.03
N LYS A 184 22.54 -16.09 7.16
CA LYS A 184 22.97 -17.08 6.17
C LYS A 184 23.23 -16.47 4.80
N GLU A 185 22.41 -15.51 4.39
CA GLU A 185 22.36 -14.99 3.01
C GLU A 185 22.78 -13.52 2.87
N ASP A 186 22.97 -12.77 3.96
CA ASP A 186 23.43 -11.36 3.98
C ASP A 186 24.60 -11.17 4.98
N GLN A 187 25.62 -12.02 4.87
CA GLN A 187 26.71 -12.08 5.86
C GLN A 187 27.54 -10.78 5.96
N ASP A 188 27.56 -9.97 4.90
CA ASP A 188 28.23 -8.66 4.90
C ASP A 188 27.29 -7.50 5.29
N GLY A 189 25.99 -7.79 5.47
CA GLY A 189 24.95 -6.82 5.82
C GLY A 189 24.64 -5.81 4.71
N SER A 190 25.09 -6.05 3.48
CA SER A 190 24.88 -5.13 2.37
C SER A 190 23.40 -5.02 1.98
N TRP A 191 22.65 -6.12 2.04
CA TRP A 191 21.21 -6.10 1.77
C TRP A 191 20.45 -5.34 2.86
N ARG A 192 20.72 -5.64 4.13
CA ARG A 192 20.09 -4.95 5.26
C ARG A 192 20.37 -3.45 5.23
N ARG A 193 21.61 -3.04 4.96
CA ARG A 193 21.96 -1.61 4.85
C ARG A 193 21.26 -0.96 3.66
N TYR A 194 21.24 -1.60 2.49
CA TYR A 194 20.49 -1.10 1.35
C TYR A 194 19.00 -0.88 1.69
N VAL A 195 18.35 -1.88 2.29
CA VAL A 195 16.94 -1.76 2.70
C VAL A 195 16.75 -0.59 3.67
N ASN A 196 17.66 -0.41 4.62
CA ASN A 196 17.62 0.69 5.59
C ASN A 196 17.84 2.07 4.93
N GLU A 197 18.76 2.18 3.98
CA GLU A 197 18.98 3.40 3.19
C GLU A 197 17.72 3.79 2.42
N GLN A 198 17.02 2.82 1.84
CA GLN A 198 15.77 3.07 1.10
C GLN A 198 14.64 3.55 2.01
N LEU A 199 14.63 3.16 3.28
CA LEU A 199 13.73 3.73 4.30
C LEU A 199 14.12 5.16 4.71
N ALA A 200 15.39 5.55 4.60
CA ALA A 200 15.86 6.88 4.98
C ALA A 200 15.60 7.95 3.91
N MET A 201 15.31 7.55 2.67
CA MET A 201 15.13 8.46 1.55
C MET A 201 13.76 9.18 1.53
N PHE A 202 12.77 8.71 2.29
CA PHE A 202 11.37 9.16 2.20
C PHE A 202 10.68 9.22 3.56
#